data_AF-A0A7Y2ZG16-F1
#
_entry.id   AF-A0A7Y2ZG16-F1
#
_cell.length_a   1.000
_cell.length_b   1.000
_cell.length_c   1.000
_cell.angle_alpha   90.00
_cell.angle_beta   90.00
_cell.angle_gamma   90.00
#
_symmetry.space_group_name_H-M   'P 1'
#
loop_
_entity.id
_entity.type
_entity.pdbx_description
1 polymer ?
#
loop_
_entity_poly.entity_id
_entity_poly.type
_entity_poly.pdbx_seq_one_letter_code
_entity_poly.pdbx_strand_id
1 'polypeptide(L)'
;MERRTDHPILAGLPFARPPSIGGYNRVRAKHGAKVLLSARCFAVEVRRRDESSGLGGDDASDLDYTFTPGERDPLLVVGHFGRGRVAAFTSDVAPHWVGGLVDWGPERVRAQAPGADEIEVGSHYAEFFTRLVRWTMGEDPSPS
;
A
#
# COMPACT_ATOMS: atom_id res chain seq x y z
N MET A 1 1.26 2.44 4.05
CA MET A 1 0.83 1.07 4.41
C MET A 1 1.76 0.51 5.49
N GLU A 2 1.31 -0.37 6.38
CA GLU A 2 2.15 -0.95 7.45
C GLU A 2 2.06 -2.48 7.50
N ARG A 3 3.20 -3.16 7.56
CA ARG A 3 3.27 -4.61 7.79
C ARG A 3 2.96 -4.94 9.25
N ARG A 4 2.11 -5.94 9.47
CA ARG A 4 1.70 -6.38 10.83
C ARG A 4 2.35 -7.68 11.27
N THR A 5 2.74 -8.53 10.33
CA THR A 5 3.21 -9.90 10.60
C THR A 5 3.96 -10.46 9.40
N ASP A 6 4.77 -11.49 9.65
CA ASP A 6 5.33 -12.30 8.58
C ASP A 6 4.26 -13.16 7.89
N HIS A 7 4.38 -13.23 6.56
CA HIS A 7 3.53 -14.00 5.67
C HIS A 7 4.18 -14.13 4.29
N PRO A 8 4.07 -15.28 3.59
CA PRO A 8 4.67 -15.49 2.26
C PRO A 8 4.29 -14.43 1.23
N ILE A 9 3.05 -13.93 1.23
CA ILE A 9 2.61 -12.81 0.36
C ILE A 9 3.53 -11.58 0.47
N LEU A 10 4.05 -11.30 1.67
CA LEU A 10 4.82 -10.08 1.97
C LEU A 10 6.34 -10.32 1.98
N ALA A 11 6.80 -11.55 1.74
CA ALA A 11 8.18 -11.95 2.00
C ALA A 11 9.19 -11.16 1.13
N GLY A 12 10.14 -10.45 1.73
CA GLY A 12 11.15 -9.69 0.96
C GLY A 12 10.65 -8.40 0.28
N LEU A 13 9.36 -8.03 0.40
CA LEU A 13 8.89 -6.73 -0.06
C LEU A 13 9.28 -5.62 0.93
N PRO A 14 9.75 -4.44 0.47
CA PRO A 14 10.41 -3.44 1.31
C PRO A 14 9.43 -2.54 2.08
N PHE A 15 8.70 -3.10 3.05
CA PHE A 15 7.77 -2.33 3.90
C PHE A 15 8.45 -1.32 4.84
N ALA A 16 9.79 -1.24 4.87
CA ALA A 16 10.53 -0.14 5.50
C ALA A 16 10.38 1.18 4.73
N ARG A 17 10.06 1.12 3.42
CA ARG A 17 9.68 2.27 2.58
C ARG A 17 8.35 1.93 1.90
N PRO A 18 7.24 1.94 2.67
CA PRO A 18 5.96 1.45 2.17
C PRO A 18 5.36 2.44 1.17
N PRO A 19 4.56 1.96 0.21
CA PRO A 19 3.84 2.84 -0.69
C PRO A 19 2.66 3.52 0.01
N SER A 20 2.18 4.60 -0.61
CA SER A 20 0.93 5.28 -0.26
C SER A 20 -0.26 4.65 -1.00
N ILE A 21 -1.46 4.83 -0.46
CA ILE A 21 -2.73 4.48 -1.11
C ILE A 21 -3.66 5.69 -1.03
N GLY A 22 -4.56 5.83 -1.99
CA GLY A 22 -5.50 6.95 -2.10
C GLY A 22 -6.79 6.77 -1.28
N GLY A 23 -7.13 5.55 -0.90
CA GLY A 23 -8.33 5.25 -0.12
C GLY A 23 -8.45 3.77 0.25
N TYR A 24 -9.39 3.45 1.13
CA TYR A 24 -9.71 2.07 1.52
C TYR A 24 -11.11 1.99 2.14
N ASN A 25 -11.72 0.82 2.05
CA ASN A 25 -12.94 0.50 2.79
C ASN A 25 -12.61 0.17 4.25
N ARG A 26 -13.33 0.78 5.20
CA ARG A 26 -13.23 0.41 6.61
C ARG A 26 -13.92 -0.92 6.87
N VAL A 27 -13.18 -1.88 7.40
CA VAL A 27 -13.67 -3.23 7.68
C VAL A 27 -13.20 -3.71 9.04
N ARG A 28 -13.87 -4.75 9.56
CA ARG A 28 -13.43 -5.50 10.74
C ARG A 28 -13.04 -6.91 10.31
N ALA A 29 -11.84 -7.35 10.70
CA ALA A 29 -11.42 -8.72 10.50
C ALA A 29 -12.30 -9.67 11.33
N LYS A 30 -12.72 -10.79 10.73
CA LYS A 30 -13.44 -11.86 11.44
C LYS A 30 -12.51 -12.53 12.46
N HIS A 31 -13.09 -13.15 13.49
CA HIS A 31 -12.32 -13.95 14.44
C HIS A 31 -11.51 -15.04 13.72
N GLY A 32 -10.23 -15.20 14.11
CA GLY A 32 -9.30 -16.16 13.50
C GLY A 32 -8.72 -15.75 12.15
N ALA A 33 -9.15 -14.64 11.55
CA ALA A 33 -8.50 -14.08 10.37
C ALA A 33 -7.20 -13.36 10.75
N LYS A 34 -6.21 -13.38 9.86
CA LYS A 34 -4.89 -12.77 10.07
C LYS A 34 -4.81 -11.45 9.30
N VAL A 35 -4.63 -10.34 10.01
CA VAL A 35 -4.36 -9.04 9.40
C VAL A 35 -2.88 -8.97 9.03
N LEU A 36 -2.58 -8.92 7.73
CA LEU A 36 -1.22 -8.87 7.20
C LEU A 36 -0.71 -7.43 7.06
N LEU A 37 -1.57 -6.54 6.57
CA LEU A 37 -1.27 -5.13 6.37
C LEU A 37 -2.32 -4.26 7.06
N SER A 38 -1.91 -3.09 7.54
CA SER A 38 -2.79 -2.02 7.99
C SER A 38 -2.59 -0.75 7.16
N ALA A 39 -3.66 0.00 6.99
CA ALA A 39 -3.63 1.38 6.53
C ALA A 39 -3.50 2.30 7.75
N ARG A 40 -2.76 3.39 7.60
CA ARG A 40 -2.65 4.46 8.61
C ARG A 40 -2.73 5.79 7.86
N CYS A 41 -3.72 6.59 8.21
CA CYS A 41 -3.83 7.96 7.74
C CYS A 41 -2.94 8.86 8.60
N PHE A 42 -2.35 9.89 8.02
CA PHE A 42 -1.60 10.90 8.75
C PHE A 42 -2.30 12.25 8.58
N ALA A 43 -2.55 12.94 9.68
CA ALA A 43 -2.87 14.35 9.64
C ALA A 43 -1.56 15.13 9.45
N VAL A 44 -1.57 16.07 8.52
CA VAL A 44 -0.39 16.90 8.21
C VAL A 44 -0.72 18.33 8.55
N GLU A 45 -0.02 18.88 9.54
CA GLU A 45 -0.04 20.30 9.83
C GLU A 45 1.14 20.97 9.12
N VAL A 46 0.86 22.07 8.42
CA VAL A 46 1.87 22.86 7.73
C VAL A 46 1.94 24.23 8.41
N ARG A 47 3.14 24.64 8.83
CA ARG A 47 3.38 25.97 9.39
C ARG A 47 4.46 26.66 8.56
N ARG A 48 4.30 27.96 8.30
CA ARG A 48 5.41 28.77 7.82
C ARG A 48 6.32 29.08 9.00
N ARG A 49 7.62 29.02 8.77
CA ARG A 49 8.62 29.51 9.72
C ARG A 49 8.58 31.04 9.70
N ASP A 50 8.55 31.69 10.86
CA ASP A 50 8.37 33.15 10.93
C ASP A 50 9.52 33.89 10.24
N GLU A 51 9.15 34.83 9.35
CA GLU A 51 10.05 35.75 8.66
C GLU A 51 10.68 36.75 9.66
N SER A 52 11.76 36.35 10.33
CA SER A 52 12.63 37.28 11.05
C SER A 52 13.80 37.78 10.20
N SER A 53 13.96 37.26 8.98
CA SER A 53 14.88 37.76 7.96
C SER A 53 14.08 38.23 6.75
N GLY A 54 13.89 39.55 6.61
CA GLY A 54 13.02 40.21 5.63
C GLY A 54 13.40 40.05 4.15
N LEU A 55 13.45 38.82 3.66
CA LEU A 55 13.51 38.48 2.24
C LEU A 55 12.41 37.43 1.98
N GLY A 56 11.17 37.90 1.89
CA GLY A 56 10.02 37.06 1.58
C GLY A 56 10.16 36.44 0.20
N GLY A 57 10.44 35.14 0.16
CA GLY A 57 10.42 34.31 -1.04
C GLY A 57 9.39 33.19 -0.87
N ASP A 58 8.69 32.85 -1.95
CA ASP A 58 7.75 31.72 -2.01
C ASP A 58 8.48 30.35 -2.03
N ASP A 59 9.54 30.17 -1.23
CA ASP A 59 10.29 28.92 -1.19
C ASP A 59 9.60 27.90 -0.27
N ALA A 60 9.42 26.67 -0.78
CA ALA A 60 8.88 25.56 -0.02
C ALA A 60 9.77 25.16 1.17
N SER A 61 11.03 25.63 1.20
CA SER A 61 11.97 25.43 2.31
C SER A 61 11.59 26.15 3.62
N ASP A 62 10.67 27.11 3.56
CA ASP A 62 10.16 27.86 4.72
C ASP A 62 8.95 27.20 5.41
N LEU A 63 8.59 25.98 4.99
CA LEU A 63 7.49 25.22 5.57
C LEU A 63 7.99 24.15 6.54
N ASP A 64 7.46 24.19 7.76
CA ASP A 64 7.58 23.12 8.75
C ASP A 64 6.36 22.19 8.66
N TYR A 65 6.63 20.89 8.53
CA TYR A 65 5.59 19.85 8.44
C TYR A 65 5.57 19.01 9.71
N THR A 66 4.40 18.89 10.32
CA THR A 66 4.17 17.95 11.44
C THR A 66 3.20 16.86 10.99
N PHE A 67 3.64 15.59 11.11
CA PHE A 67 2.85 14.43 10.75
C PHE A 67 2.33 13.73 12.01
N THR A 68 1.02 13.77 12.21
CA THR A 68 0.37 13.08 13.33
C THR A 68 -0.29 11.80 12.82
N PRO A 69 0.15 10.62 13.26
CA PRO A 69 -0.44 9.38 12.81
C PRO A 69 -1.84 9.16 13.40
N GLY A 70 -2.79 8.78 12.55
CA GLY A 70 -4.11 8.30 12.95
C GLY A 70 -4.14 6.83 13.38
N GLU A 71 -5.36 6.30 13.52
CA GLU A 71 -5.60 4.90 13.84
C GLU A 71 -5.17 3.95 12.70
N ARG A 72 -5.03 2.67 13.06
CA ARG A 72 -4.72 1.60 12.11
C ARG A 72 -6.00 0.88 11.72
N ASP A 73 -6.29 0.87 10.43
CA ASP A 73 -7.38 0.07 9.86
C ASP A 73 -6.83 -1.16 9.13
N PRO A 74 -7.53 -2.30 9.11
CA PRO A 74 -7.11 -3.46 8.32
C PRO A 74 -7.05 -3.14 6.82
N LEU A 75 -5.93 -3.46 6.18
CA LEU A 75 -5.70 -3.25 4.75
C LEU A 75 -5.63 -4.53 3.94
N LEU A 76 -4.95 -5.55 4.47
CA LEU A 76 -4.94 -6.89 3.89
C LEU A 76 -5.23 -7.89 5.00
N VAL A 77 -6.33 -8.62 4.85
CA VAL A 77 -6.76 -9.66 5.79
C VAL A 77 -6.83 -10.98 5.05
N VAL A 78 -6.25 -12.02 5.62
CA VAL A 78 -6.31 -13.38 5.06
C VAL A 78 -6.97 -14.35 6.03
N GLY A 79 -7.58 -15.39 5.49
CA GLY A 79 -8.23 -16.45 6.26
C GLY A 79 -8.58 -17.64 5.38
N HIS A 80 -9.49 -18.48 5.88
CA HIS A 80 -9.96 -19.66 5.18
C HIS A 80 -11.49 -19.75 5.21
N PHE A 81 -12.06 -20.39 4.19
CA PHE A 81 -13.44 -20.85 4.19
C PHE A 81 -13.50 -22.27 3.61
N GLY A 82 -13.86 -23.24 4.46
CA GLY A 82 -13.65 -24.66 4.14
C GLY A 82 -12.16 -24.94 3.87
N ARG A 83 -11.86 -25.53 2.71
CA ARG A 83 -10.47 -25.77 2.25
C ARG A 83 -9.89 -24.60 1.44
N GLY A 84 -10.68 -23.58 1.14
CA GLY A 84 -10.25 -22.43 0.34
C GLY A 84 -9.50 -21.41 1.17
N ARG A 85 -8.48 -20.79 0.56
CA ARG A 85 -7.82 -19.58 1.08
C ARG A 85 -8.59 -18.35 0.62
N VAL A 86 -8.75 -17.37 1.51
CA VAL A 86 -9.49 -16.13 1.23
C VAL A 86 -8.62 -14.94 1.60
N ALA A 87 -8.58 -13.94 0.74
CA ALA A 87 -7.94 -12.66 1.00
C ALA A 87 -8.92 -11.50 0.76
N ALA A 88 -8.86 -10.50 1.64
CA ALA A 88 -9.58 -9.24 1.50
C ALA A 88 -8.55 -8.11 1.54
N PHE A 89 -8.31 -7.48 0.39
CA PHE A 89 -7.57 -6.24 0.25
C PHE A 89 -8.58 -5.09 0.22
N THR A 90 -8.43 -4.10 1.11
CA THR A 90 -9.49 -3.10 1.35
C THR A 90 -9.31 -1.81 0.57
N SER A 91 -8.13 -1.62 -0.05
CA SER A 91 -7.90 -0.59 -1.06
C SER A 91 -8.17 -1.15 -2.47
N ASP A 92 -7.84 -0.38 -3.49
CA ASP A 92 -8.11 -0.74 -4.89
C ASP A 92 -6.82 -1.12 -5.62
N VAL A 93 -6.95 -1.99 -6.62
CA VAL A 93 -5.88 -2.34 -7.56
C VAL A 93 -5.76 -1.31 -8.67
N ALA A 94 -6.79 -0.50 -8.88
CA ALA A 94 -6.87 0.47 -9.96
C ALA A 94 -7.15 1.90 -9.43
N PRO A 95 -7.02 2.93 -10.30
CA PRO A 95 -7.37 4.29 -9.95
C PRO A 95 -8.82 4.43 -9.48
N HIS A 96 -9.12 5.32 -8.53
CA HIS A 96 -8.21 6.32 -7.94
C HIS A 96 -7.61 5.91 -6.59
N TRP A 97 -8.07 4.83 -5.96
CA TRP A 97 -7.66 4.45 -4.61
C TRP A 97 -6.33 3.71 -4.53
N VAL A 98 -5.85 3.12 -5.62
CA VAL A 98 -4.51 2.51 -5.64
C VAL A 98 -3.42 3.50 -5.23
N GLY A 99 -3.57 4.79 -5.57
CA GLY A 99 -2.61 5.83 -5.20
C GLY A 99 -1.18 5.49 -5.64
N GLY A 100 -0.19 5.81 -4.80
CA GLY A 100 1.21 5.52 -5.09
C GLY A 100 1.60 4.03 -5.06
N LEU A 101 0.69 3.13 -4.68
CA LEU A 101 0.93 1.69 -4.72
C LEU A 101 1.15 1.21 -6.14
N VAL A 102 0.49 1.80 -7.15
CA VAL A 102 0.61 1.39 -8.57
C VAL A 102 2.03 1.54 -9.10
N ASP A 103 2.78 2.52 -8.57
CA ASP A 103 4.15 2.81 -8.97
C ASP A 103 5.19 2.21 -8.02
N TRP A 104 4.78 1.35 -7.10
CA TRP A 104 5.70 0.81 -6.10
C TRP A 104 6.73 -0.15 -6.71
N GLY A 105 8.00 0.21 -6.57
CA GLY A 105 9.13 -0.59 -7.00
C GLY A 105 10.17 0.25 -7.75
N PRO A 106 11.44 -0.17 -7.77
CA PRO A 106 12.51 0.56 -8.48
C PRO A 106 12.43 0.39 -10.00
N GLU A 107 11.76 -0.65 -10.48
CA GLU A 107 11.67 -1.00 -11.91
C GLU A 107 10.22 -0.86 -12.40
N ARG A 108 10.08 -0.76 -13.73
CA ARG A 108 8.79 -0.65 -14.42
C ARG A 108 8.47 -1.95 -15.13
N VAL A 109 7.25 -2.45 -14.93
CA VAL A 109 6.69 -3.63 -15.59
C VAL A 109 5.65 -3.16 -16.59
N ARG A 110 5.86 -3.49 -17.86
CA ARG A 110 4.89 -3.25 -18.94
C ARG A 110 4.10 -4.52 -19.23
N ALA A 111 2.80 -4.38 -19.37
CA ALA A 111 1.92 -5.50 -19.71
C ALA A 111 0.71 -4.99 -20.50
N GLN A 112 0.15 -5.87 -21.34
CA GLN A 112 -1.09 -5.60 -22.05
C GLN A 112 -1.89 -6.91 -22.13
N ALA A 113 -3.09 -6.91 -21.55
CA ALA A 113 -4.02 -8.02 -21.71
C ALA A 113 -4.75 -7.90 -23.06
N PRO A 114 -5.17 -9.02 -23.68
CA PRO A 114 -5.95 -8.97 -24.92
C PRO A 114 -7.19 -8.08 -24.78
N GLY A 115 -7.29 -7.05 -25.63
CA GLY A 115 -8.42 -6.10 -25.62
C GLY A 115 -8.35 -5.00 -24.55
N ALA A 116 -7.23 -4.90 -23.82
CA ALA A 116 -6.97 -3.81 -22.87
C ALA A 116 -5.88 -2.86 -23.40
N ASP A 117 -5.84 -1.66 -22.83
CA ASP A 117 -4.73 -0.73 -23.05
C ASP A 117 -3.44 -1.25 -22.40
N GLU A 118 -2.29 -0.83 -22.93
CA GLU A 118 -1.00 -1.09 -22.29
C GLU A 118 -0.93 -0.38 -20.94
N ILE A 119 -0.41 -1.09 -19.93
CA ILE A 119 -0.12 -0.53 -18.62
C ILE A 119 1.38 -0.56 -18.35
N GLU A 120 1.85 0.41 -17.57
CA GLU A 120 3.17 0.40 -16.95
C GLU A 120 3.01 0.62 -15.45
N VAL A 121 3.55 -0.30 -14.64
CA VAL A 121 3.40 -0.30 -13.18
C VAL A 121 4.73 -0.59 -12.49
N GLY A 122 4.81 -0.38 -11.18
CA GLY A 122 6.01 -0.70 -10.40
C GLY A 122 6.24 -2.21 -10.24
N SER A 123 7.50 -2.64 -10.15
CA SER A 123 7.85 -4.06 -10.01
C SER A 123 7.38 -4.68 -8.69
N HIS A 124 7.41 -3.94 -7.57
CA HIS A 124 6.90 -4.43 -6.29
C HIS A 124 5.36 -4.46 -6.24
N TYR A 125 4.69 -3.57 -6.97
CA TYR A 125 3.25 -3.65 -7.20
C TYR A 125 2.88 -4.96 -7.90
N ALA A 126 3.52 -5.24 -9.03
CA ALA A 126 3.28 -6.44 -9.81
C ALA A 126 3.57 -7.71 -8.98
N GLU A 127 4.68 -7.74 -8.25
CA GLU A 127 5.05 -8.85 -7.39
C GLU A 127 4.07 -9.05 -6.23
N PHE A 128 3.66 -7.97 -5.56
CA PHE A 128 2.70 -8.03 -4.45
C PHE A 128 1.37 -8.66 -4.89
N PHE A 129 0.81 -8.21 -6.01
CA PHE A 129 -0.46 -8.75 -6.50
C PHE A 129 -0.32 -10.16 -7.08
N THR A 130 0.79 -10.47 -7.75
CA THR A 130 1.11 -11.84 -8.18
C THR A 130 1.10 -12.80 -6.99
N ARG A 131 1.79 -12.46 -5.91
CA ARG A 131 1.85 -13.29 -4.70
C ARG A 131 0.52 -13.42 -3.99
N LEU A 132 -0.24 -12.33 -3.92
CA LEU A 132 -1.59 -12.34 -3.34
C LEU A 132 -2.50 -13.33 -4.09
N VAL A 133 -2.49 -13.27 -5.43
CA VAL A 133 -3.29 -14.17 -6.28
C VAL A 133 -2.81 -15.61 -6.14
N ARG A 134 -1.51 -15.89 -6.29
CA ARG A 134 -0.94 -17.24 -6.15
C ARG A 134 -1.24 -17.87 -4.80
N TRP A 135 -1.06 -17.12 -3.71
CA TRP A 135 -1.41 -17.61 -2.38
C TRP A 135 -2.90 -17.99 -2.28
N THR A 136 -3.79 -17.14 -2.83
CA THR A 136 -5.23 -17.36 -2.82
C THR A 136 -5.63 -18.59 -3.65
N MET A 137 -4.90 -18.89 -4.74
CA MET A 137 -5.07 -20.10 -5.55
C MET A 137 -4.58 -21.39 -4.85
N GLY A 138 -3.96 -21.29 -3.67
CA GLY A 138 -3.42 -22.45 -2.94
C GLY A 138 -1.94 -22.73 -3.19
N GLU A 139 -1.28 -21.94 -4.03
CA GLU A 139 0.15 -22.08 -4.32
C GLU A 139 1.03 -21.53 -3.19
N ASP A 140 2.33 -21.87 -3.22
CA ASP A 140 3.35 -21.16 -2.45
C ASP A 140 3.74 -19.89 -3.21
N PRO A 141 3.48 -18.68 -2.65
CA PRO A 141 3.82 -17.43 -3.31
C PRO A 141 5.27 -16.98 -3.08
N SER A 142 6.09 -17.78 -2.38
CA SER A 142 7.51 -17.44 -2.17
C SER A 142 8.25 -17.38 -3.51
N PRO A 143 9.23 -16.48 -3.68
CA PRO A 143 10.04 -16.44 -4.90
C PRO A 143 10.76 -17.79 -5.07
N SER A 144 10.76 -18.30 -6.30
CA SER A 144 11.47 -19.51 -6.72
C SER A 144 12.98 -19.28 -6.76
#